data_AF-A0A917RTI3-F1
#
_entry.id   AF-A0A917RTI3-F1
#
_cell.length_a   1.000
_cell.length_b   1.000
_cell.length_c   1.000
_cell.angle_alpha   90.00
_cell.angle_beta   90.00
_cell.angle_gamma   90.00
#
_symmetry.space_group_name_H-M   'P 1'
#
loop_
_entity.id
_entity.type
_entity.pdbx_description
1 polymer ?
#
loop_
_entity_poly.entity_id
_entity_poly.type
_entity_poly.pdbx_seq_one_letter_code
_entity_poly.pdbx_strand_id
1 'polypeptide(L)'
;MSPEPSPPARRGLRPVLGAAAALLLFVIVLIAVFVDTRMVHTEVLRVETQPASVEYDGSTYHTGLLRRESWLLHRRLPDMILVGRYPEMEYGHPVYFEITGTRDPVLESVRWSPAGVWAHLDSGHEIFVPANAFTGGR
;
A
#
# COMPACT_ATOMS: atom_id res chain seq x y z
N MET A 1 -43.61 64.60 -11.58
CA MET A 1 -43.28 63.21 -11.97
C MET A 1 -42.40 62.64 -10.88
N SER A 2 -42.96 61.79 -10.01
CA SER A 2 -42.17 61.09 -8.99
C SER A 2 -41.52 59.86 -9.63
N PRO A 3 -40.22 59.60 -9.40
CA PRO A 3 -39.57 58.43 -9.97
C PRO A 3 -40.14 57.16 -9.35
N GLU A 4 -40.50 56.21 -10.21
CA GLU A 4 -40.99 54.89 -9.83
C GLU A 4 -39.87 54.09 -9.14
N PRO A 5 -40.12 53.44 -8.01
CA PRO A 5 -39.09 52.66 -7.31
C PRO A 5 -38.66 51.47 -8.17
N SER A 6 -37.36 51.35 -8.43
CA SER A 6 -36.80 50.20 -9.14
C SER A 6 -37.07 48.90 -8.37
N PRO A 7 -37.48 47.81 -9.04
CA PRO A 7 -37.75 46.55 -8.37
C PRO A 7 -36.47 46.02 -7.71
N PRO A 8 -36.55 45.42 -6.52
CA PRO A 8 -35.38 44.88 -5.84
C PRO A 8 -34.77 43.79 -6.71
N ALA A 9 -33.47 43.93 -7.00
CA ALA A 9 -32.69 42.92 -7.71
C ALA A 9 -32.84 41.60 -6.96
N ARG A 10 -33.57 40.65 -7.56
CA ARG A 10 -33.67 39.28 -7.04
C ARG A 10 -32.28 38.68 -7.07
N ARG A 11 -31.53 38.79 -5.95
CA ARG A 11 -30.36 37.94 -5.68
C ARG A 11 -30.87 36.51 -5.56
N GLY A 12 -31.07 35.86 -6.70
CA GLY A 12 -31.63 34.52 -6.78
C GLY A 12 -30.75 33.55 -6.02
N LEU A 13 -31.33 32.48 -5.47
CA LEU A 13 -30.65 31.41 -4.72
C LEU A 13 -29.60 30.62 -5.54
N ARG A 14 -29.54 30.87 -6.85
CA ARG A 14 -28.66 30.17 -7.81
C ARG A 14 -27.16 30.18 -7.48
N PRO A 15 -26.52 31.30 -7.07
CA PRO A 15 -25.11 31.28 -6.71
C PRO A 15 -24.86 30.60 -5.37
N VAL A 16 -25.83 30.61 -4.44
CA VAL A 16 -25.74 29.88 -3.16
C VAL A 16 -25.83 28.37 -3.41
N LEU A 17 -26.78 27.94 -4.25
CA LEU A 17 -26.88 26.55 -4.70
C LEU A 17 -25.62 26.10 -5.45
N GLY A 18 -25.07 26.96 -6.32
CA GLY A 18 -23.82 26.69 -7.02
C GLY A 18 -22.62 26.54 -6.08
N ALA A 19 -22.50 27.44 -5.09
CA ALA A 19 -21.44 27.37 -4.07
C ALA A 19 -21.59 26.12 -3.19
N ALA A 20 -22.81 25.78 -2.78
CA ALA A 20 -23.08 24.58 -1.99
C ALA A 20 -22.74 23.30 -2.77
N ALA A 21 -23.10 23.24 -4.06
CA ALA A 21 -22.76 22.11 -4.92
C ALA A 21 -21.24 21.99 -5.13
N ALA A 22 -20.53 23.10 -5.34
CA ALA A 22 -19.08 23.12 -5.47
C ALA A 22 -18.38 22.66 -4.18
N LEU A 23 -18.86 23.12 -3.02
CA LEU A 23 -18.34 22.70 -1.72
C LEU A 23 -18.57 21.21 -1.49
N LEU A 24 -19.76 20.70 -1.81
CA LEU A 24 -20.07 19.28 -1.69
C LEU A 24 -19.15 18.43 -2.58
N LEU A 25 -18.96 18.83 -3.84
CA LEU A 25 -18.04 18.15 -4.75
C LEU A 25 -16.61 18.17 -4.20
N PHE A 26 -16.14 19.31 -3.69
CA PHE A 26 -14.82 19.43 -3.09
C PHE A 26 -14.63 18.48 -1.91
N VAL A 27 -15.62 18.40 -1.00
CA VAL A 27 -15.59 17.47 0.14
C VAL A 27 -15.56 16.02 -0.33
N ILE A 28 -16.35 15.65 -1.35
CA ILE A 28 -16.34 14.29 -1.92
C ILE A 28 -14.96 13.95 -2.49
N VAL A 29 -14.35 14.87 -3.25
CA VAL A 29 -13.00 14.67 -3.80
C VAL A 29 -11.97 14.52 -2.67
N LEU A 30 -12.05 15.34 -1.62
CA LEU A 30 -11.16 15.20 -0.45
C LEU A 30 -11.31 13.84 0.23
N ILE A 31 -12.54 13.37 0.42
CA ILE A 31 -12.81 12.04 1.00
C ILE A 31 -12.21 10.96 0.09
N ALA A 32 -12.43 11.04 -1.23
CA ALA A 32 -11.89 10.08 -2.18
C ALA A 32 -10.35 10.03 -2.15
N VAL A 33 -9.69 11.19 -2.14
CA VAL A 33 -8.23 11.28 -2.01
C VAL A 33 -7.76 10.72 -0.66
N PHE A 34 -8.45 11.03 0.43
CA PHE A 34 -8.12 10.50 1.74
C PHE A 34 -8.25 8.97 1.81
N VAL A 35 -9.34 8.42 1.27
CA VAL A 35 -9.56 6.97 1.19
C VAL A 35 -8.48 6.31 0.34
N ASP A 36 -8.22 6.82 -0.87
CA ASP A 36 -7.22 6.25 -1.77
C ASP A 36 -5.79 6.29 -1.20
N THR A 37 -5.46 7.33 -0.44
CA THR A 37 -4.12 7.47 0.17
C THR A 37 -3.93 6.64 1.43
N ARG A 38 -5.02 6.30 2.15
CA ARG A 38 -4.93 5.62 3.46
C ARG A 38 -5.28 4.14 3.38
N MET A 39 -6.12 3.74 2.44
CA MET A 39 -6.53 2.34 2.28
C MET A 39 -5.69 1.68 1.19
N VAL A 40 -5.03 0.60 1.56
CA VAL A 40 -4.14 -0.17 0.68
C VAL A 40 -4.69 -1.59 0.56
N HIS A 41 -4.87 -2.05 -0.66
CA HIS A 41 -5.08 -3.47 -0.93
C HIS A 41 -3.72 -4.16 -1.03
N THR A 42 -3.57 -5.26 -0.32
CA THR A 42 -2.33 -6.04 -0.29
C THR A 42 -2.66 -7.47 -0.69
N GLU A 43 -1.97 -7.96 -1.71
CA GLU A 43 -2.11 -9.31 -2.24
C GLU A 43 -0.83 -10.09 -1.98
N VAL A 44 -0.96 -11.30 -1.43
CA VAL A 44 0.17 -12.20 -1.20
C VAL A 44 0.37 -13.03 -2.46
N LEU A 45 1.47 -12.78 -3.19
CA LEU A 45 1.76 -13.45 -4.45
C LEU A 45 2.41 -14.81 -4.25
N ARG A 46 3.34 -14.90 -3.30
CA ARG A 46 4.04 -16.14 -2.96
C ARG A 46 4.55 -16.10 -1.54
N VAL A 47 4.57 -17.26 -0.88
CA VAL A 47 5.16 -17.46 0.44
C VAL A 47 6.10 -18.65 0.40
N GLU A 48 7.28 -18.49 1.00
CA GLU A 48 8.26 -19.54 1.22
C GLU A 48 8.51 -19.70 2.72
N THR A 49 8.54 -20.94 3.18
CA THR A 49 8.71 -21.27 4.60
C THR A 49 10.17 -21.60 4.88
N GLN A 50 10.65 -21.15 6.04
CA GLN A 50 11.98 -21.50 6.55
C GLN A 50 12.16 -23.03 6.61
N PRO A 51 13.26 -23.58 6.06
CA PRO A 51 13.55 -25.00 6.18
C PRO A 51 13.98 -25.35 7.60
N ALA A 52 13.69 -26.58 8.03
CA ALA A 52 14.05 -27.08 9.37
C ALA A 52 15.57 -27.10 9.66
N SER A 53 16.41 -26.95 8.64
CA SER A 53 17.87 -26.89 8.78
C SER A 53 18.40 -25.54 9.29
N VAL A 54 17.56 -24.49 9.27
CA VAL A 54 17.89 -23.17 9.79
C VAL A 54 17.04 -22.94 11.02
N GLU A 55 17.64 -22.43 12.09
CA GLU A 55 16.96 -22.09 13.33
C GLU A 55 17.34 -20.66 13.73
N TYR A 56 16.35 -19.90 14.23
CA TYR A 56 16.54 -18.54 14.74
C TYR A 56 16.28 -18.52 16.25
N ASP A 57 15.11 -18.04 16.69
CA ASP A 57 14.70 -17.92 18.08
C ASP A 57 13.66 -18.99 18.47
N GLY A 58 13.76 -20.19 17.89
CA GLY A 58 12.83 -21.30 18.10
C GLY A 58 11.47 -21.14 17.39
N SER A 59 11.24 -20.03 16.69
CA SER A 59 10.05 -19.82 15.85
C SER A 59 10.34 -20.18 14.38
N THR A 60 9.30 -20.63 13.67
CA THR A 60 9.33 -20.78 12.21
C THR A 60 9.01 -19.43 11.57
N TYR A 61 9.84 -19.02 10.61
CA TYR A 61 9.61 -17.82 9.82
C TYR A 61 9.20 -18.16 8.39
N HIS A 62 8.55 -17.19 7.77
CA HIS A 62 8.06 -17.22 6.42
C HIS A 62 8.48 -15.94 5.72
N THR A 63 8.79 -16.06 4.44
CA THR A 63 9.11 -14.92 3.57
C THR A 63 8.10 -14.86 2.45
N GLY A 64 7.42 -13.73 2.32
CA GLY A 64 6.41 -13.52 1.29
C GLY A 64 6.76 -12.38 0.35
N LEU A 65 6.40 -12.52 -0.92
CA LEU A 65 6.31 -11.42 -1.87
C LEU A 65 4.87 -10.90 -1.91
N LEU A 66 4.69 -9.62 -1.60
CA LEU A 66 3.40 -8.98 -1.51
C LEU A 66 3.31 -7.82 -2.50
N ARG A 67 2.20 -7.78 -3.23
CA ARG A 67 1.81 -6.69 -4.12
C ARG A 67 0.92 -5.71 -3.39
N ARG A 68 1.11 -4.42 -3.66
CA ARG A 68 0.35 -3.36 -3.00
C ARG A 68 -0.22 -2.38 -4.01
N GLU A 69 -1.47 -2.01 -3.80
CA GLU A 69 -2.15 -1.00 -4.60
C GLU A 69 -3.07 -0.13 -3.74
N SER A 70 -3.30 1.11 -4.20
CA SER A 70 -4.29 1.98 -3.57
C SER A 70 -5.70 1.42 -3.77
N TRP A 71 -6.56 1.55 -2.76
CA TRP A 71 -7.84 0.86 -2.76
C TRP A 71 -8.84 1.38 -3.80
N LEU A 72 -8.85 2.69 -4.09
CA LEU A 72 -9.87 3.31 -4.94
C LEU A 72 -9.42 3.43 -6.40
N LEU A 73 -8.20 3.90 -6.62
CA LEU A 73 -7.64 4.15 -7.95
C LEU A 73 -6.77 3.00 -8.47
N HIS A 74 -6.56 1.94 -7.68
CA HIS A 74 -5.67 0.82 -8.03
C HIS A 74 -4.28 1.28 -8.48
N ARG A 75 -3.78 2.37 -7.89
CA ARG A 75 -2.44 2.87 -8.18
C ARG A 75 -1.42 1.89 -7.62
N ARG A 76 -0.50 1.41 -8.45
CA ARG A 76 0.61 0.56 -8.00
C ARG A 76 1.43 1.29 -6.94
N LEU A 77 1.62 0.64 -5.80
CA LEU A 77 2.51 1.07 -4.73
C LEU A 77 3.78 0.19 -4.77
N PRO A 78 4.85 0.58 -4.07
CA PRO A 78 6.03 -0.27 -3.93
C PRO A 78 5.63 -1.66 -3.41
N ASP A 79 6.06 -2.67 -4.14
CA ASP A 79 5.95 -4.07 -3.72
C ASP A 79 6.81 -4.30 -2.47
N MET A 80 6.58 -5.39 -1.76
CA MET A 80 7.37 -5.69 -0.58
C MET A 80 7.69 -7.16 -0.42
N ILE A 81 8.88 -7.41 0.12
CA ILE A 81 9.19 -8.67 0.78
C ILE A 81 8.83 -8.51 2.25
N LEU A 82 8.03 -9.42 2.79
CA LEU A 82 7.72 -9.48 4.21
C LEU A 82 8.36 -10.73 4.81
N VAL A 83 9.10 -10.59 5.90
CA VAL A 83 9.61 -11.73 6.68
C VAL A 83 8.95 -11.72 8.05
N GLY A 84 8.23 -12.79 8.39
CA GLY A 84 7.43 -12.84 9.62
C GLY A 84 7.16 -14.27 10.10
N ARG A 85 6.55 -14.38 11.28
CA ARG A 85 6.21 -15.68 11.90
C ARG A 85 4.88 -16.27 11.40
N TYR A 86 4.09 -15.45 10.73
CA TYR A 86 2.72 -15.76 10.35
C TYR A 86 2.65 -16.09 8.86
N PRO A 87 2.21 -17.29 8.45
CA PRO A 87 2.18 -17.70 7.05
C PRO A 87 1.24 -16.85 6.18
N GLU A 88 0.22 -16.23 6.79
CA GLU A 88 -0.71 -15.29 6.15
C GLU A 88 -0.09 -13.94 5.78
N MET A 89 1.16 -13.68 6.18
CA MET A 89 1.88 -12.42 5.89
C MET A 89 1.17 -11.16 6.43
N GLU A 90 0.40 -11.29 7.51
CA GLU A 90 -0.27 -10.13 8.13
C GLU A 90 0.69 -9.28 8.96
N TYR A 91 1.77 -9.87 9.47
CA TYR A 91 2.74 -9.19 10.32
C TYR A 91 4.16 -9.72 10.15
N GLY A 92 5.14 -8.82 10.17
CA GLY A 92 6.55 -9.12 10.02
C GLY A 92 7.36 -7.86 9.71
N HIS A 93 8.60 -8.07 9.26
CA HIS A 93 9.50 -7.01 8.82
C HIS A 93 9.31 -6.75 7.31
N PRO A 94 8.77 -5.59 6.91
CA PRO A 94 8.58 -5.27 5.49
C PRO A 94 9.83 -4.61 4.89
N VAL A 95 10.21 -5.07 3.71
CA VAL A 95 11.21 -4.42 2.85
C VAL A 95 10.52 -3.99 1.56
N TYR A 96 10.30 -2.69 1.42
CA TYR A 96 9.68 -2.11 0.23
C TYR A 96 10.70 -1.94 -0.88
N PHE A 97 10.28 -2.25 -2.10
CA PHE A 97 11.11 -2.08 -3.29
C PHE A 97 10.25 -1.75 -4.50
N GLU A 98 10.88 -1.14 -5.50
CA GLU A 98 10.25 -0.83 -6.77
C GLU A 98 11.21 -1.26 -7.88
N ILE A 99 10.75 -2.17 -8.74
CA ILE A 99 11.49 -2.57 -9.94
C ILE A 99 10.90 -1.82 -11.11
N THR A 100 11.75 -1.07 -11.80
CA THR A 100 11.33 -0.34 -12.99
C THR A 100 11.12 -1.31 -14.15
N GLY A 101 9.90 -1.34 -14.70
CA GLY A 101 9.52 -2.27 -15.76
C GLY A 101 8.00 -2.47 -15.84
N THR A 102 7.53 -3.15 -16.89
CA THR A 102 6.08 -3.40 -17.11
C THR A 102 5.61 -4.72 -16.51
N ARG A 103 6.53 -5.59 -16.08
CA ARG A 103 6.22 -6.93 -15.59
C ARG A 103 6.27 -6.94 -14.07
N ASP A 104 5.30 -7.62 -13.47
CA ASP A 104 5.28 -7.86 -12.03
C ASP A 104 6.45 -8.75 -11.60
N PRO A 105 7.10 -8.45 -10.47
CA PRO A 105 8.16 -9.30 -9.95
C PRO A 105 7.59 -10.66 -9.53
N VAL A 106 8.36 -11.71 -9.77
CA VAL A 106 8.06 -13.05 -9.28
C VAL A 106 9.16 -13.46 -8.31
N LEU A 107 8.77 -13.98 -7.15
CA LEU A 107 9.71 -14.61 -6.22
C LEU A 107 10.15 -15.96 -6.80
N GLU A 108 11.39 -16.02 -7.26
CA GLU A 108 11.97 -17.20 -7.89
C GLU A 108 12.45 -18.20 -6.84
N SER A 109 13.24 -17.73 -5.87
CA SER A 109 13.75 -18.57 -4.79
C SER A 109 14.03 -17.78 -3.51
N VAL A 110 14.09 -18.49 -2.39
CA VAL A 110 14.48 -17.93 -1.10
C VAL A 110 15.58 -18.79 -0.48
N ARG A 111 16.67 -18.16 -0.06
CA ARG A 111 17.76 -18.80 0.66
C ARG A 111 17.77 -18.35 2.11
N TRP A 112 17.67 -19.31 3.01
CA TRP A 112 17.69 -19.08 4.44
C TRP A 112 19.08 -19.37 5.00
N SER A 113 19.53 -18.54 5.93
CA SER A 113 20.74 -18.78 6.73
C SER A 113 20.61 -18.19 8.13
N PRO A 114 21.52 -18.52 9.06
CA PRO A 114 21.57 -17.86 10.35
C PRO A 114 21.74 -16.33 10.28
N ALA A 115 22.34 -15.80 9.21
CA ALA A 115 22.53 -14.36 9.04
C ALA A 115 21.25 -13.64 8.59
N GLY A 116 20.30 -14.34 7.98
CA GLY A 116 19.09 -13.76 7.41
C GLY A 116 18.59 -14.51 6.18
N VAL A 117 17.81 -13.79 5.37
CA VAL A 117 17.09 -14.33 4.22
C VAL A 117 17.47 -13.57 2.95
N TRP A 118 17.79 -14.30 1.88
CA TRP A 118 17.90 -13.73 0.53
C TRP A 118 16.70 -14.14 -0.30
N ALA A 119 15.94 -13.17 -0.77
CA ALA A 119 14.86 -13.34 -1.74
C ALA A 119 15.38 -13.01 -3.14
N HIS A 120 15.37 -14.01 -4.03
CA HIS A 120 15.75 -13.84 -5.42
C HIS A 120 14.50 -13.67 -6.28
N LEU A 121 14.48 -12.62 -7.08
CA LEU A 121 13.39 -12.31 -8.00
C LEU A 121 13.75 -12.76 -9.41
N ASP A 122 12.75 -13.14 -10.21
CA ASP A 122 12.92 -13.57 -11.61
C ASP A 122 13.59 -12.52 -12.51
N SER A 123 13.55 -11.26 -12.10
CA SER A 123 14.26 -10.15 -12.72
C SER A 123 15.79 -10.15 -12.49
N GLY A 124 16.31 -11.05 -11.66
CA GLY A 124 17.72 -11.12 -11.26
C GLY A 124 18.08 -10.26 -10.05
N HIS A 125 17.14 -9.48 -9.51
CA HIS A 125 17.36 -8.72 -8.27
C HIS A 125 17.36 -9.64 -7.06
N GLU A 126 18.23 -9.36 -6.09
CA GLU A 126 18.30 -10.08 -4.83
C GLU A 126 18.13 -9.09 -3.66
N ILE A 127 17.24 -9.45 -2.73
CA ILE A 127 16.94 -8.66 -1.54
C ILE A 127 17.38 -9.46 -0.33
N PHE A 128 18.28 -8.87 0.47
CA PHE A 128 18.73 -9.45 1.73
C PHE A 128 18.00 -8.81 2.91
N VAL A 129 17.42 -9.65 3.77
CA VAL A 129 16.80 -9.25 5.03
C VAL A 129 17.60 -9.88 6.18
N PRO A 130 18.29 -9.09 7.02
CA PRO A 130 19.11 -9.64 8.08
C PRO A 130 18.25 -10.22 9.21
N ALA A 131 18.70 -11.31 9.84
CA ALA A 131 17.94 -12.02 10.86
C ALA A 131 17.56 -11.14 12.05
N ASN A 132 18.43 -10.21 12.44
CA ASN A 132 18.18 -9.29 13.54
C ASN A 132 17.07 -8.25 13.25
N ALA A 133 16.59 -8.13 12.01
CA ALA A 133 15.52 -7.22 11.64
C ALA A 133 14.13 -7.82 11.81
N PHE A 134 14.00 -9.15 11.84
CA PHE A 134 12.71 -9.85 11.96
C PHE A 134 12.62 -10.82 13.15
N THR A 135 13.74 -11.16 13.78
CA THR A 135 13.75 -12.01 14.99
C THR A 135 13.59 -11.18 16.27
N GLY A 136 13.07 -11.79 17.33
CA GLY A 136 12.94 -11.13 18.64
C GLY A 136 11.80 -10.10 18.77
N GLY A 137 10.90 -9.99 17.79
CA GLY A 137 9.64 -9.26 17.91
C GLY A 137 9.75 -7.73 17.97
N ARG A 138 10.60 -7.12 17.13
CA ARG A 138 10.74 -5.66 17.02
C ARG A 138 10.09 -5.11 15.78
#